data_AF-A0A3D3MAT1-F1
#
_entry.id   AF-A0A3D3MAT1-F1
#
_cell.length_a   1.000
_cell.length_b   1.000
_cell.length_c   1.000
_cell.angle_alpha   90.00
_cell.angle_beta   90.00
_cell.angle_gamma   90.00
#
_symmetry.space_group_name_H-M   'P 1'
#
loop_
_entity.id
_entity.type
_entity.pdbx_description
1 polymer ?
#
loop_
_entity_poly.entity_id
_entity_poly.type
_entity_poly.pdbx_seq_one_letter_code
_entity_poly.pdbx_strand_id
1 'polypeptide(L)'
;MSDLASLEFMDADQPWAPTPSPFAGEGGVKGLAWMLRVDDMDSIDDLRFLYSPVPLTKGVRDKYRQLSKHRDTMTSVDIAGLISEEQPRMDDVVSHDTLDLVAEYAADGKPALKEHLKSQAFALSLTPPGQAVRAEMRPTAGHKAQRGVAVVLNDALGVVQELNAWRNASSDSLEAFMAQEDEEKVDNHRKFTIAFAIENIRRLLEDEAEATFHKNQKLQTHIGVRYTDPQYQAGNRHAVVQSSGNYRAFRNPVHQQEVYKAELKSQRTESWDKYAPYIDEDMRQAFLKRYRAEVEKADAARNARTADHLLWLQSEQLLQALDLFDRNDTEQALLFEDQLGKAMVGMNATEAGQALLERWRDADISRDNLYWRALAQNQEAAEEEVAKLYQERSMLEDLDSAALQDRMKKLAVVYDRAHALMDALAERTGGPPSSYLVGGAMLINTLGNSLFQNKPATVLDKASSRVAMTILHSQLGRHAKDIHFETRGGKPLSRGATARIDRAATRSFDDALQGGSRGPMTEMRLGKVLVMLELW
;
A
#
# COMPACT_ATOMS: atom_id res chain seq x y z
N MET A 1 -16.28 -48.34 -3.87
CA MET A 1 -16.44 -47.86 -2.47
C MET A 1 -15.08 -47.73 -1.82
N SER A 2 -14.49 -46.54 -1.88
CA SER A 2 -13.73 -45.90 -0.80
C SER A 2 -13.28 -44.54 -1.32
N ASP A 3 -14.13 -43.53 -1.17
CA ASP A 3 -13.78 -42.12 -1.41
C ASP A 3 -12.84 -41.65 -0.28
N LEU A 4 -11.56 -41.97 -0.42
CA LEU A 4 -10.48 -41.46 0.41
C LEU A 4 -9.77 -40.35 -0.36
N ALA A 5 -9.90 -39.12 0.16
CA ALA A 5 -9.29 -37.86 -0.31
C ALA A 5 -9.85 -37.32 -1.64
N SER A 6 -10.88 -36.47 -1.57
CA SER A 6 -11.31 -35.62 -2.70
C SER A 6 -11.05 -34.16 -2.34
N LEU A 7 -10.51 -33.40 -3.30
CA LEU A 7 -10.55 -31.93 -3.29
C LEU A 7 -12.00 -31.49 -3.04
N GLU A 8 -12.19 -30.48 -2.20
CA GLU A 8 -13.52 -29.91 -1.99
C GLU A 8 -14.00 -29.25 -3.29
N PHE A 9 -15.09 -29.78 -3.84
CA PHE A 9 -15.72 -29.17 -5.01
C PHE A 9 -16.44 -27.89 -4.58
N MET A 10 -15.99 -26.76 -5.13
CA MET A 10 -16.67 -25.47 -4.98
C MET A 10 -17.58 -25.25 -6.19
N ASP A 11 -18.87 -25.03 -5.94
CA ASP A 11 -19.80 -24.61 -6.98
C ASP A 11 -19.50 -23.16 -7.37
N ALA A 12 -19.28 -22.91 -8.66
CA ALA A 12 -19.01 -21.58 -9.18
C ALA A 12 -20.21 -20.62 -9.03
N ASP A 13 -21.44 -21.15 -8.90
CA ASP A 13 -22.64 -20.35 -8.69
C ASP A 13 -22.84 -20.00 -7.20
N GLN A 14 -22.17 -20.71 -6.28
CA GLN A 14 -22.21 -20.45 -4.84
C GLN A 14 -20.82 -20.64 -4.19
N PRO A 15 -19.82 -19.84 -4.60
CA PRO A 15 -18.42 -20.09 -4.23
C PRO A 15 -18.13 -19.91 -2.72
N TRP A 16 -19.01 -19.21 -2.01
CA TRP A 16 -18.91 -18.95 -0.57
C TRP A 16 -19.90 -19.78 0.26
N ALA A 17 -20.61 -20.72 -0.36
CA ALA A 17 -21.45 -21.63 0.40
C ALA A 17 -20.56 -22.47 1.34
N PRO A 18 -20.92 -22.59 2.63
CA PRO A 18 -20.14 -23.40 3.55
C PRO A 18 -20.09 -24.83 3.05
N THR A 19 -18.87 -25.37 2.90
CA THR A 19 -18.69 -26.77 2.52
C THR A 19 -19.38 -27.65 3.57
N PRO A 20 -20.12 -28.70 3.18
CA PRO A 20 -20.71 -29.64 4.12
C PRO A 20 -19.63 -30.15 5.09
N SER A 21 -19.93 -30.16 6.39
CA SER A 21 -18.96 -30.59 7.41
C SER A 21 -18.34 -31.94 7.04
N PRO A 22 -17.01 -32.09 7.11
CA PRO A 22 -16.32 -33.35 6.80
C PRO A 22 -16.76 -34.52 7.70
N PHE A 23 -17.58 -34.26 8.72
CA PHE A 23 -18.10 -35.22 9.68
C PHE A 23 -19.59 -35.59 9.47
N ALA A 24 -20.27 -35.05 8.45
CA ALA A 24 -21.73 -35.19 8.30
C ALA A 24 -22.18 -36.17 7.19
N GLY A 25 -21.32 -37.08 6.74
CA GLY A 25 -21.65 -38.13 5.76
C GLY A 25 -21.54 -39.55 6.32
N GLU A 26 -22.47 -40.44 5.93
CA GLU A 26 -22.40 -41.88 6.21
C GLU A 26 -21.21 -42.50 5.47
N GLY A 27 -20.05 -42.58 6.13
CA GLY A 27 -18.89 -43.30 5.59
C GLY A 27 -17.54 -42.71 5.93
N GLY A 28 -17.18 -42.69 7.22
CA GLY A 28 -15.79 -42.55 7.66
C GLY A 28 -15.17 -41.15 7.54
N VAL A 29 -14.09 -40.96 8.29
CA VAL A 29 -13.26 -39.74 8.28
C VAL A 29 -12.73 -39.51 6.86
N LYS A 30 -13.23 -38.49 6.15
CA LYS A 30 -12.57 -38.01 4.94
C LYS A 30 -11.23 -37.39 5.35
N GLY A 31 -10.14 -38.06 5.01
CA GLY A 31 -8.77 -37.57 5.22
C GLY A 31 -8.52 -36.23 4.50
N LEU A 32 -7.50 -35.52 4.96
CA LEU A 32 -7.06 -34.21 4.45
C LEU A 32 -6.99 -34.19 2.90
N ALA A 33 -7.64 -33.21 2.27
CA ALA A 33 -7.80 -33.08 0.82
C ALA A 33 -6.58 -32.42 0.14
N TRP A 34 -5.54 -33.20 -0.17
CA TRP A 34 -4.32 -32.73 -0.86
C TRP A 34 -3.97 -33.54 -2.12
N MET A 35 -4.86 -34.44 -2.55
CA MET A 35 -4.64 -35.33 -3.69
C MET A 35 -5.85 -35.32 -4.62
N LEU A 36 -5.58 -35.24 -5.92
CA LEU A 36 -6.55 -35.51 -6.98
C LEU A 36 -6.28 -36.90 -7.54
N ARG A 37 -7.28 -37.78 -7.50
CA ARG A 37 -7.23 -39.08 -8.17
C ARG A 37 -7.99 -38.98 -9.47
N VAL A 38 -7.35 -39.39 -10.55
CA VAL A 38 -7.92 -39.42 -11.89
C VAL A 38 -7.96 -40.88 -12.31
N ASP A 39 -9.18 -41.41 -12.45
CA ASP A 39 -9.42 -42.74 -12.97
C ASP A 39 -9.55 -42.68 -14.50
N ASP A 40 -9.35 -43.82 -15.18
CA ASP A 40 -9.52 -43.95 -16.63
C ASP A 40 -8.69 -42.93 -17.45
N MET A 41 -7.40 -42.82 -17.11
CA MET A 41 -6.48 -41.86 -17.72
C MET A 41 -6.35 -41.98 -19.25
N ASP A 42 -6.66 -43.17 -19.81
CA ASP A 42 -6.63 -43.43 -21.25
C ASP A 42 -7.74 -42.67 -22.02
N SER A 43 -8.80 -42.21 -21.34
CA SER A 43 -9.91 -41.47 -21.96
C SER A 43 -9.77 -39.94 -21.89
N ILE A 44 -8.66 -39.44 -21.34
CA ILE A 44 -8.44 -38.01 -21.16
C ILE A 44 -7.50 -37.47 -22.24
N ASP A 45 -8.10 -36.79 -23.22
CA ASP A 45 -7.36 -36.18 -24.34
C ASP A 45 -6.58 -34.91 -23.94
N ASP A 46 -7.02 -34.21 -22.88
CA ASP A 46 -6.39 -32.98 -22.42
C ASP A 46 -6.68 -32.73 -20.94
N LEU A 47 -5.63 -32.56 -20.15
CA LEU A 47 -5.71 -32.14 -18.76
C LEU A 47 -4.91 -30.85 -18.56
N ARG A 48 -5.61 -29.85 -18.00
CA ARG A 48 -5.03 -28.54 -17.71
C ARG A 48 -5.44 -28.05 -16.35
N PHE A 49 -4.51 -27.40 -15.68
CA PHE A 49 -4.71 -26.80 -14.38
C PHE A 49 -4.59 -25.28 -14.45
N LEU A 50 -5.49 -24.61 -13.74
CA LEU A 50 -5.48 -23.17 -13.56
C LEU A 50 -5.49 -22.90 -12.07
N TYR A 51 -4.48 -22.17 -11.61
CA TYR A 51 -4.52 -21.59 -10.28
C TYR A 51 -5.28 -20.27 -10.32
N SER A 52 -6.15 -20.07 -9.33
CA SER A 52 -6.79 -18.80 -9.08
C SER A 52 -6.80 -18.53 -7.57
N PRO A 53 -6.35 -17.35 -7.11
CA PRO A 53 -6.35 -17.00 -5.69
C PRO A 53 -7.78 -16.79 -5.15
N VAL A 54 -8.76 -16.67 -6.05
CA VAL A 54 -10.16 -16.41 -5.75
C VAL A 54 -11.07 -17.29 -6.61
N PRO A 55 -12.32 -17.56 -6.17
CA PRO A 55 -13.27 -18.28 -7.00
C PRO A 55 -13.51 -17.61 -8.35
N LEU A 56 -13.61 -18.39 -9.41
CA LEU A 56 -13.88 -17.87 -10.75
C LEU A 56 -15.37 -17.63 -10.95
N THR A 57 -15.73 -16.53 -11.61
CA THR A 57 -17.09 -16.38 -12.12
C THR A 57 -17.35 -17.41 -13.22
N LYS A 58 -18.62 -17.75 -13.45
CA LYS A 58 -19.02 -18.62 -14.56
C LYS A 58 -18.48 -18.11 -15.91
N GLY A 59 -18.55 -16.80 -16.14
CA GLY A 59 -18.07 -16.17 -17.36
C GLY A 59 -16.57 -16.36 -17.56
N VAL A 60 -15.74 -16.14 -16.54
CA VAL A 60 -14.30 -16.36 -16.62
C VAL A 60 -13.97 -17.85 -16.80
N ARG A 61 -14.59 -18.73 -16.01
CA ARG A 61 -14.39 -20.18 -16.14
C ARG A 61 -14.68 -20.67 -17.55
N ASP A 62 -15.80 -20.24 -18.14
CA ASP A 62 -16.20 -20.67 -19.47
C ASP A 62 -15.26 -20.10 -20.55
N LYS A 63 -14.73 -18.88 -20.38
CA LYS A 63 -13.68 -18.32 -21.26
C LYS A 63 -12.42 -19.20 -21.29
N TYR A 64 -11.93 -19.64 -20.13
CA TYR A 64 -10.73 -20.50 -20.04
C TYR A 64 -10.97 -21.91 -20.55
N ARG A 65 -12.21 -22.40 -20.53
CA ARG A 65 -12.58 -23.70 -21.12
C ARG A 65 -12.72 -23.66 -22.64
N GLN A 66 -13.26 -22.58 -23.20
CA GLN A 66 -13.72 -22.54 -24.60
C GLN A 66 -12.76 -21.81 -25.54
N LEU A 67 -12.00 -20.82 -25.06
CA LEU A 67 -11.17 -19.97 -25.91
C LEU A 67 -9.71 -20.40 -25.84
N SER A 68 -9.14 -20.82 -26.97
CA SER A 68 -7.74 -21.27 -27.06
C SER A 68 -6.76 -20.27 -26.46
N LYS A 69 -6.94 -18.97 -26.72
CA LYS A 69 -6.10 -17.89 -26.16
C LYS A 69 -5.96 -17.88 -24.63
N HIS A 70 -6.95 -18.40 -23.90
CA HIS A 70 -6.94 -18.49 -22.43
C HIS A 70 -6.63 -19.91 -21.97
N ARG A 71 -7.17 -20.90 -22.67
CA ARG A 71 -6.89 -22.31 -22.40
C ARG A 71 -5.41 -22.65 -22.52
N ASP A 72 -4.71 -22.03 -23.47
CA ASP A 72 -3.29 -22.26 -23.76
C ASP A 72 -2.33 -21.58 -22.77
N THR A 73 -2.83 -20.76 -21.84
CA THR A 73 -2.04 -20.22 -20.72
C THR A 73 -2.11 -21.10 -19.47
N MET A 74 -2.96 -22.13 -19.45
CA MET A 74 -3.08 -23.06 -18.33
C MET A 74 -1.94 -24.08 -18.32
N THR A 75 -1.55 -24.56 -17.14
CA THR A 75 -0.55 -25.62 -16.99
C THR A 75 -1.09 -26.90 -17.61
N SER A 76 -0.51 -27.33 -18.73
CA SER A 76 -0.90 -28.54 -19.44
C SER A 76 -0.09 -29.73 -18.96
N VAL A 77 -0.77 -30.85 -18.73
CA VAL A 77 -0.15 -32.10 -18.31
C VAL A 77 -0.38 -33.16 -19.39
N ASP A 78 0.71 -33.67 -19.96
CA ASP A 78 0.69 -34.76 -20.93
C ASP A 78 0.47 -36.08 -20.22
N ILE A 79 -0.80 -36.44 -20.05
CA ILE A 79 -1.19 -37.67 -19.37
C ILE A 79 -0.65 -38.91 -20.09
N ALA A 80 -0.74 -38.94 -21.42
CA ALA A 80 -0.29 -40.07 -22.22
C ALA A 80 1.23 -40.29 -22.05
N GLY A 81 2.00 -39.21 -22.02
CA GLY A 81 3.42 -39.26 -21.68
C GLY A 81 3.68 -39.79 -20.28
N LEU A 82 2.92 -39.34 -19.27
CA LEU A 82 3.10 -39.76 -17.87
C LEU A 82 2.78 -41.23 -17.61
N ILE A 83 1.86 -41.84 -18.36
CA ILE A 83 1.54 -43.28 -18.23
C ILE A 83 2.43 -44.19 -19.09
N SER A 84 3.23 -43.61 -19.98
CA SER A 84 4.14 -44.37 -20.85
C SER A 84 5.29 -45.01 -20.05
N GLU A 85 5.93 -46.04 -20.63
CA GLU A 85 7.08 -46.70 -20.01
C GLU A 85 8.29 -45.76 -19.82
N GLU A 86 8.43 -44.77 -20.69
CA GLU A 86 9.50 -43.77 -20.67
C GLU A 86 8.90 -42.38 -20.45
N GLN A 87 8.68 -42.05 -19.19
CA GLN A 87 8.06 -40.79 -18.79
C GLN A 87 8.92 -39.59 -19.23
N PRO A 88 8.36 -38.62 -19.98
CA PRO A 88 9.09 -37.43 -20.40
C PRO A 88 9.35 -36.53 -19.19
N ARG A 89 10.44 -35.77 -19.25
CA ARG A 89 10.65 -34.65 -18.33
C ARG A 89 9.74 -33.50 -18.75
N MET A 90 8.93 -33.01 -17.82
CA MET A 90 8.04 -31.88 -18.03
C MET A 90 8.40 -30.75 -17.05
N ASP A 91 8.24 -29.50 -17.47
CA ASP A 91 8.66 -28.34 -16.67
C ASP A 91 7.81 -28.15 -15.40
N ASP A 92 6.49 -28.34 -15.50
CA ASP A 92 5.54 -28.16 -14.39
C ASP A 92 5.20 -29.47 -13.66
N VAL A 93 5.99 -30.53 -13.83
CA VAL A 93 5.76 -31.82 -13.17
C VAL A 93 6.97 -32.24 -12.34
N VAL A 94 6.73 -32.41 -11.04
CA VAL A 94 7.70 -32.93 -10.08
C VAL A 94 7.44 -34.42 -9.86
N SER A 95 8.49 -35.19 -10.10
CA SER A 95 8.50 -36.64 -9.99
C SER A 95 8.88 -37.10 -8.58
N HIS A 96 8.62 -38.37 -8.24
CA HIS A 96 8.93 -38.93 -6.91
C HIS A 96 10.38 -38.69 -6.45
N ASP A 97 11.32 -38.81 -7.37
CA ASP A 97 12.76 -38.65 -7.16
C ASP A 97 13.22 -37.19 -7.07
N THR A 98 12.38 -36.23 -7.48
CA THR A 98 12.71 -34.79 -7.49
C THR A 98 11.88 -33.97 -6.49
N LEU A 99 11.13 -34.63 -5.59
CA LEU A 99 10.34 -33.95 -4.55
C LEU A 99 11.16 -33.00 -3.66
N ASP A 100 12.47 -33.22 -3.52
CA ASP A 100 13.36 -32.31 -2.77
C ASP A 100 13.61 -30.96 -3.48
N LEU A 101 13.03 -30.73 -4.66
CA LEU A 101 12.94 -29.40 -5.28
C LEU A 101 11.89 -28.52 -4.61
N VAL A 102 10.89 -29.11 -3.94
CA VAL A 102 9.86 -28.38 -3.18
C VAL A 102 10.47 -27.93 -1.86
N ALA A 103 10.39 -26.62 -1.57
CA ALA A 103 11.12 -26.00 -0.45
C ALA A 103 10.79 -26.63 0.91
N GLU A 104 9.53 -27.00 1.14
CA GLU A 104 9.05 -27.61 2.37
C GLU A 104 9.64 -29.01 2.59
N TYR A 105 9.82 -29.80 1.52
CA TYR A 105 10.47 -31.11 1.61
C TYR A 105 11.99 -30.97 1.68
N ALA A 106 12.55 -29.99 0.97
CA ALA A 106 13.97 -29.66 1.01
C ALA A 106 14.44 -29.13 2.38
N ALA A 107 13.52 -28.64 3.21
CA ALA A 107 13.78 -28.10 4.54
C ALA A 107 14.15 -29.18 5.57
N ASP A 108 13.88 -30.46 5.28
CA ASP A 108 14.32 -31.57 6.11
C ASP A 108 15.85 -31.59 6.19
N GLY A 109 16.38 -31.46 7.41
CA GLY A 109 17.82 -31.35 7.65
C GLY A 109 18.43 -29.96 7.35
N LYS A 110 17.62 -28.94 7.00
CA LYS A 110 18.06 -27.56 6.78
C LYS A 110 17.37 -26.58 7.75
N PRO A 111 17.87 -26.39 8.98
CA PRO A 111 17.24 -25.56 10.00
C PRO A 111 16.97 -24.11 9.55
N ALA A 112 17.90 -23.52 8.80
CA ALA A 112 17.76 -22.14 8.30
C ALA A 112 16.59 -22.02 7.31
N LEU A 113 16.48 -22.94 6.34
CA LEU A 113 15.36 -22.94 5.39
C LEU A 113 14.03 -23.15 6.11
N LYS A 114 13.99 -24.08 7.07
CA LYS A 114 12.80 -24.32 7.89
C LYS A 114 12.35 -23.08 8.67
N GLU A 115 13.29 -22.27 9.16
CA GLU A 115 12.97 -21.02 9.85
C GLU A 115 12.47 -19.95 8.87
N HIS A 116 13.09 -19.83 7.70
CA HIS A 116 12.62 -18.91 6.66
C HIS A 116 11.19 -19.22 6.18
N LEU A 117 10.86 -20.50 5.99
CA LEU A 117 9.51 -20.91 5.60
C LEU A 117 8.44 -20.54 6.65
N LYS A 118 8.78 -20.57 7.94
CA LYS A 118 7.86 -20.11 9.00
C LYS A 118 7.65 -18.60 9.01
N SER A 119 8.62 -17.83 8.51
CA SER A 119 8.57 -16.37 8.47
C SER A 119 7.88 -15.80 7.24
N GLN A 120 7.38 -16.65 6.33
CA GLN A 120 6.61 -16.22 5.16
C GLN A 120 5.30 -15.54 5.59
N ALA A 121 4.93 -14.47 4.89
CA ALA A 121 3.70 -13.74 5.20
C ALA A 121 2.44 -14.52 4.81
N PHE A 122 2.56 -15.37 3.79
CA PHE A 122 1.52 -16.24 3.26
C PHE A 122 1.94 -17.71 3.39
N ALA A 123 2.38 -18.11 4.59
CA ALA A 123 2.76 -19.48 4.87
C ALA A 123 1.63 -20.47 4.56
N LEU A 124 1.98 -21.59 3.91
CA LEU A 124 1.05 -22.69 3.66
C LEU A 124 0.55 -23.25 4.99
N SER A 125 -0.76 -23.17 5.21
CA SER A 125 -1.37 -23.61 6.47
C SER A 125 -1.32 -25.15 6.66
N LEU A 126 -1.20 -25.91 5.57
CA LEU A 126 -1.05 -27.37 5.59
C LEU A 126 -0.20 -27.87 4.41
N THR A 127 1.08 -28.14 4.66
CA THR A 127 1.89 -28.96 3.75
C THR A 127 1.67 -30.44 4.06
N PRO A 128 1.33 -31.29 3.08
CA PRO A 128 1.15 -32.72 3.33
C PRO A 128 2.48 -33.36 3.76
N PRO A 129 2.48 -34.33 4.70
CA PRO A 129 3.72 -34.95 5.17
C PRO A 129 4.52 -35.56 4.02
N GLY A 130 5.80 -35.19 3.87
CA GLY A 130 6.61 -35.63 2.73
C GLY A 130 6.73 -37.15 2.60
N GLN A 131 6.74 -37.89 3.71
CA GLN A 131 6.72 -39.35 3.70
C GLN A 131 5.43 -39.92 3.10
N ALA A 132 4.28 -39.29 3.38
CA ALA A 132 2.99 -39.69 2.82
C ALA A 132 2.95 -39.42 1.31
N VAL A 133 3.39 -38.23 0.88
CA VAL A 133 3.46 -37.87 -0.54
C VAL A 133 4.38 -38.82 -1.31
N ARG A 134 5.57 -39.11 -0.77
CA ARG A 134 6.49 -40.09 -1.36
C ARG A 134 5.88 -41.48 -1.46
N ALA A 135 5.16 -41.93 -0.43
CA ALA A 135 4.52 -43.25 -0.45
C ALA A 135 3.46 -43.38 -1.56
N GLU A 136 2.68 -42.31 -1.79
CA GLU A 136 1.63 -42.28 -2.82
C GLU A 136 2.20 -42.18 -4.23
N MET A 137 3.31 -41.44 -4.43
CA MET A 137 3.97 -41.29 -5.73
C MET A 137 4.88 -42.47 -6.09
N ARG A 138 5.22 -43.33 -5.11
CA ARG A 138 6.21 -44.41 -5.27
C ARG A 138 5.81 -45.40 -6.39
N PRO A 139 6.75 -45.80 -7.26
CA PRO A 139 6.53 -46.88 -8.22
C PRO A 139 6.14 -48.21 -7.55
N THR A 140 5.26 -48.97 -8.19
CA THR A 140 4.90 -50.33 -7.73
C THR A 140 6.08 -51.28 -7.91
N ALA A 141 6.27 -52.23 -6.98
CA ALA A 141 7.32 -53.24 -7.11
C ALA A 141 7.19 -54.01 -8.44
N GLY A 142 8.23 -53.94 -9.28
CA GLY A 142 8.27 -54.58 -10.60
C GLY A 142 7.90 -53.66 -11.78
N HIS A 143 7.43 -52.43 -11.53
CA HIS A 143 7.15 -51.42 -12.56
C HIS A 143 8.04 -50.18 -12.37
N LYS A 144 8.51 -49.62 -13.49
CA LYS A 144 9.28 -48.36 -13.48
C LYS A 144 8.39 -47.11 -13.43
N ALA A 145 7.13 -47.23 -13.83
CA ALA A 145 6.18 -46.12 -13.88
C ALA A 145 5.80 -45.63 -12.47
N GLN A 146 5.84 -44.32 -12.26
CA GLN A 146 5.41 -43.67 -11.03
C GLN A 146 3.89 -43.80 -10.85
N ARG A 147 3.40 -43.94 -9.62
CA ARG A 147 1.95 -44.04 -9.33
C ARG A 147 1.25 -42.69 -9.26
N GLY A 148 2.03 -41.62 -9.14
CA GLY A 148 1.53 -40.25 -9.08
C GLY A 148 2.65 -39.26 -9.33
N VAL A 149 2.26 -38.05 -9.69
CA VAL A 149 3.14 -36.91 -9.91
C VAL A 149 2.65 -35.73 -9.09
N ALA A 150 3.55 -34.80 -8.74
CA ALA A 150 3.18 -33.50 -8.22
C ALA A 150 3.15 -32.51 -9.39
N VAL A 151 2.06 -31.74 -9.51
CA VAL A 151 1.90 -30.72 -10.55
C VAL A 151 2.17 -29.35 -9.94
N VAL A 152 3.06 -28.57 -10.55
CA VAL A 152 3.38 -27.20 -10.14
C VAL A 152 2.34 -26.27 -10.75
N LEU A 153 1.69 -25.48 -9.90
CA LEU A 153 0.77 -24.44 -10.35
C LEU A 153 1.43 -23.07 -10.14
N ASN A 154 1.52 -22.29 -11.21
CA ASN A 154 2.20 -21.01 -11.19
C ASN A 154 1.34 -19.93 -10.52
N ASP A 155 1.68 -19.56 -9.29
CA ASP A 155 1.06 -18.46 -8.54
C ASP A 155 1.90 -17.18 -8.63
N ALA A 156 1.83 -16.50 -9.77
CA ALA A 156 2.56 -15.25 -9.98
C ALA A 156 2.14 -14.14 -8.99
N LEU A 157 0.87 -14.14 -8.55
CA LEU A 157 0.35 -13.14 -7.63
C LEU A 157 0.91 -13.37 -6.22
N GLY A 158 0.91 -14.60 -5.73
CA GLY A 158 1.54 -14.98 -4.46
C GLY A 158 3.03 -14.69 -4.44
N VAL A 159 3.76 -14.92 -5.54
CA VAL A 159 5.19 -14.54 -5.66
C VAL A 159 5.37 -13.03 -5.47
N VAL A 160 4.56 -12.20 -6.13
CA VAL A 160 4.64 -10.74 -6.00
C VAL A 160 4.28 -10.29 -4.59
N GLN A 161 3.26 -10.89 -3.98
CA GLN A 161 2.82 -10.59 -2.62
C GLN A 161 3.90 -10.95 -1.58
N GLU A 162 4.52 -12.13 -1.70
CA GLU A 162 5.63 -12.53 -0.84
C GLU A 162 6.87 -11.65 -1.02
N LEU A 163 7.23 -11.29 -2.25
CA LEU A 163 8.32 -10.34 -2.50
C LEU A 163 8.02 -8.97 -1.89
N ASN A 164 6.78 -8.49 -1.99
CA ASN A 164 6.38 -7.24 -1.35
C ASN A 164 6.40 -7.33 0.17
N ALA A 165 5.91 -8.45 0.75
CA ALA A 165 5.95 -8.70 2.18
C ALA A 165 7.38 -8.76 2.71
N TRP A 166 8.27 -9.49 2.03
CA TRP A 166 9.69 -9.56 2.33
C TRP A 166 10.38 -8.18 2.24
N ARG A 167 10.02 -7.37 1.24
CA ARG A 167 10.48 -5.98 1.12
C ARG A 167 10.01 -5.15 2.32
N ASN A 168 8.75 -5.29 2.74
CA ASN A 168 8.19 -4.53 3.86
C ASN A 168 8.72 -5.00 5.23
N ALA A 169 9.02 -6.29 5.40
CA ALA A 169 9.64 -6.88 6.58
C ALA A 169 11.05 -6.34 6.89
N SER A 170 11.55 -5.39 6.09
CA SER A 170 12.71 -4.60 6.46
C SER A 170 12.45 -3.69 7.67
N SER A 171 11.18 -3.39 7.98
CA SER A 171 10.81 -2.58 9.15
C SER A 171 10.79 -3.37 10.46
N ASP A 172 10.80 -4.70 10.45
CA ASP A 172 10.69 -5.53 11.66
C ASP A 172 11.77 -5.20 12.70
N SER A 173 13.00 -4.93 12.26
CA SER A 173 14.08 -4.53 13.17
C SER A 173 13.84 -3.16 13.80
N LEU A 174 13.24 -2.23 13.04
CA LEU A 174 12.85 -0.92 13.56
C LEU A 174 11.68 -1.07 14.54
N GLU A 175 10.69 -1.91 14.24
CA GLU A 175 9.58 -2.20 15.15
C GLU A 175 10.07 -2.81 16.47
N ALA A 176 10.98 -3.79 16.40
CA ALA A 176 11.61 -4.37 17.57
C ALA A 176 12.41 -3.32 18.38
N PHE A 177 13.12 -2.42 17.69
CA PHE A 177 13.78 -1.29 18.36
C PHE A 177 12.76 -0.36 19.03
N MET A 178 11.64 -0.05 18.38
CA MET A 178 10.61 0.85 18.91
C MET A 178 9.88 0.26 20.12
N ALA A 179 9.72 -1.06 20.16
CA ALA A 179 9.11 -1.80 21.27
C ALA A 179 10.06 -2.02 22.47
N GLN A 180 11.35 -1.70 22.34
CA GLN A 180 12.30 -1.90 23.43
C GLN A 180 12.03 -0.94 24.60
N GLU A 181 11.79 -1.52 25.78
CA GLU A 181 11.67 -0.80 27.05
C GLU A 181 13.04 -0.55 27.71
N ASP A 182 13.14 0.54 28.46
CA ASP A 182 14.27 0.79 29.37
C ASP A 182 13.97 0.35 30.82
N GLU A 183 14.88 0.68 31.73
CA GLU A 183 14.77 0.39 33.16
C GLU A 183 13.53 1.02 33.82
N GLU A 184 12.99 2.10 33.23
CA GLU A 184 11.78 2.79 33.70
C GLU A 184 10.49 2.27 33.04
N LYS A 185 10.59 1.22 32.21
CA LYS A 185 9.49 0.66 31.40
C LYS A 185 8.92 1.65 30.38
N VAL A 186 9.78 2.53 29.87
CA VAL A 186 9.44 3.45 28.79
C VAL A 186 9.96 2.89 27.48
N ASP A 187 9.05 2.53 26.59
CA ASP A 187 9.40 2.07 25.25
C ASP A 187 9.97 3.21 24.37
N ASN A 188 10.67 2.82 23.30
CA ASN A 188 11.26 3.77 22.37
C ASN A 188 10.20 4.51 21.54
N HIS A 189 8.99 3.97 21.37
CA HIS A 189 7.86 4.65 20.75
C HIS A 189 7.45 5.91 21.53
N ARG A 190 7.37 5.78 22.86
CA ARG A 190 7.09 6.87 23.77
C ARG A 190 8.19 7.92 23.75
N LYS A 191 9.47 7.50 23.76
CA LYS A 191 10.62 8.41 23.65
C LYS A 191 10.62 9.19 22.35
N PHE A 192 10.32 8.54 21.23
CA PHE A 192 10.19 9.21 19.94
C PHE A 192 9.04 10.23 19.95
N THR A 193 7.87 9.85 20.48
CA THR A 193 6.72 10.75 20.59
C THR A 193 7.05 12.00 21.42
N ILE A 194 7.77 11.84 22.54
CA ILE A 194 8.22 12.95 23.38
C ILE A 194 9.25 13.82 22.63
N ALA A 195 10.26 13.21 22.02
CA ALA A 195 11.30 13.93 21.26
C ALA A 195 10.70 14.75 20.11
N PHE A 196 9.70 14.19 19.42
CA PHE A 196 8.97 14.87 18.35
C PHE A 196 8.04 15.98 18.90
N ALA A 197 7.38 15.76 20.03
CA ALA A 197 6.56 16.78 20.67
C ALA A 197 7.39 18.01 21.10
N ILE A 198 8.57 17.77 21.68
CA ILE A 198 9.53 18.82 22.05
C ILE A 198 9.93 19.65 20.82
N GLU A 199 10.28 18.99 19.71
CA GLU A 199 10.64 19.66 18.47
C GLU A 199 9.50 20.53 17.93
N ASN A 200 8.26 20.03 17.99
CA ASN A 200 7.10 20.80 17.55
C ASN A 200 6.78 21.99 18.46
N ILE A 201 6.93 21.84 19.78
CA ILE A 201 6.76 22.95 20.72
C ILE A 201 7.82 24.02 20.47
N ARG A 202 9.08 23.62 20.26
CA ARG A 202 10.15 24.53 19.88
C ARG A 202 9.81 25.31 18.62
N ARG A 203 9.42 24.63 17.54
CA ARG A 203 9.00 25.30 16.29
C ARG A 203 7.82 26.25 16.49
N LEU A 204 6.83 25.85 17.28
CA LEU A 204 5.67 26.70 17.59
C LEU A 204 6.09 27.99 18.30
N LEU A 205 7.00 27.89 19.27
CA LEU A 205 7.54 29.06 19.98
C LEU A 205 8.36 29.95 19.05
N GLU A 206 9.19 29.36 18.18
CA GLU A 206 9.96 30.08 17.17
C GLU A 206 9.04 30.82 16.17
N ASP A 207 7.91 30.22 15.78
CA ASP A 207 6.90 30.81 14.91
C ASP A 207 6.13 31.95 15.61
N GLU A 208 5.77 31.78 16.89
CA GLU A 208 5.11 32.82 17.70
C GLU A 208 6.05 34.02 17.92
N ALA A 209 7.32 33.76 18.17
CA ALA A 209 8.36 34.78 18.27
C ALA A 209 8.50 35.54 16.94
N GLU A 210 8.49 34.85 15.81
CA GLU A 210 8.53 35.48 14.48
C GLU A 210 7.28 36.34 14.21
N ALA A 211 6.09 35.83 14.53
CA ALA A 211 4.85 36.59 14.38
C ALA A 211 4.86 37.87 15.24
N THR A 212 5.37 37.75 16.48
CA THR A 212 5.54 38.89 17.40
C THR A 212 6.58 39.87 16.88
N PHE A 213 7.71 39.39 16.36
CA PHE A 213 8.74 40.20 15.72
C PHE A 213 8.16 41.01 14.56
N HIS A 214 7.42 40.37 13.65
CA HIS A 214 6.79 41.06 12.52
C HIS A 214 5.71 42.04 12.95
N LYS A 215 4.93 41.73 13.99
CA LYS A 215 3.95 42.67 14.55
C LYS A 215 4.65 43.90 15.15
N ASN A 216 5.72 43.68 15.91
CA ASN A 216 6.53 44.76 16.48
C ASN A 216 7.25 45.57 15.39
N GLN A 217 7.75 44.92 14.33
CA GLN A 217 8.34 45.58 13.17
C GLN A 217 7.32 46.46 12.43
N LYS A 218 6.09 45.95 12.23
CA LYS A 218 4.99 46.76 11.67
C LYS A 218 4.67 47.95 12.57
N LEU A 219 4.65 47.80 13.89
CA LEU A 219 4.49 48.93 14.81
C LEU A 219 5.67 49.92 14.74
N GLN A 220 6.89 49.41 14.54
CA GLN A 220 8.12 50.19 14.33
C GLN A 220 8.23 50.86 12.95
N THR A 221 7.29 50.66 12.02
CA THR A 221 7.25 51.43 10.74
C THR A 221 7.12 52.94 10.93
N HIS A 222 6.74 53.38 12.13
CA HIS A 222 6.73 54.80 12.54
C HIS A 222 8.13 55.34 12.92
N ILE A 223 9.15 54.47 13.03
CA ILE A 223 10.55 54.83 13.28
C ILE A 223 11.25 54.98 11.93
N GLY A 224 11.90 56.12 11.70
CA GLY A 224 12.63 56.36 10.46
C GLY A 224 13.88 55.49 10.33
N VAL A 225 14.25 55.15 9.10
CA VAL A 225 15.47 54.40 8.81
C VAL A 225 16.51 55.37 8.24
N ARG A 226 17.75 55.35 8.75
CA ARG A 226 18.86 56.16 8.21
C ARG A 226 19.98 55.26 7.69
N TYR A 227 20.48 55.53 6.49
CA TYR A 227 21.69 54.87 5.97
C TYR A 227 22.95 55.72 6.19
N THR A 228 24.05 55.08 6.56
CA THR A 228 25.35 55.75 6.81
C THR A 228 26.32 55.63 5.65
N ASP A 229 26.10 54.73 4.70
CA ASP A 229 26.88 54.63 3.47
C ASP A 229 26.56 55.83 2.54
N PRO A 230 27.57 56.61 2.10
CA PRO A 230 27.38 57.78 1.25
C PRO A 230 26.52 57.52 -0.01
N GLN A 231 26.61 56.32 -0.60
CA GLN A 231 25.83 55.95 -1.79
C GLN A 231 24.32 55.92 -1.53
N TYR A 232 23.91 55.53 -0.31
CA TYR A 232 22.49 55.36 0.07
C TYR A 232 21.97 56.50 0.95
N GLN A 233 22.87 57.34 1.48
CA GLN A 233 22.55 58.44 2.39
C GLN A 233 21.77 59.58 1.70
N ALA A 234 22.10 59.92 0.45
CA ALA A 234 21.46 61.02 -0.28
C ALA A 234 19.98 60.73 -0.60
N GLY A 235 19.67 59.50 -1.05
CA GLY A 235 18.29 59.08 -1.36
C GLY A 235 17.41 58.86 -0.13
N ASN A 236 18.00 58.60 1.04
CA ASN A 236 17.26 58.36 2.29
C ASN A 236 17.04 59.65 3.12
N ARG A 237 17.58 60.79 2.69
CA ARG A 237 17.56 62.04 3.48
C ARG A 237 16.16 62.61 3.67
N HIS A 238 15.27 62.47 2.69
CA HIS A 238 13.88 62.94 2.75
C HIS A 238 12.97 62.04 3.61
N ALA A 239 13.15 60.72 3.54
CA ALA A 239 12.43 59.76 4.37
C ALA A 239 12.81 59.88 5.85
N VAL A 240 14.06 60.27 6.13
CA VAL A 240 14.49 60.62 7.49
C VAL A 240 13.66 61.82 7.99
N VAL A 241 13.68 62.98 7.30
CA VAL A 241 12.99 64.21 7.75
C VAL A 241 11.48 64.05 8.04
N GLN A 242 10.80 63.08 7.42
CA GLN A 242 9.36 62.82 7.62
C GLN A 242 9.00 61.98 8.85
N SER A 243 9.94 61.32 9.51
CA SER A 243 9.64 60.52 10.70
C SER A 243 9.80 61.33 12.00
N SER A 244 8.95 61.06 12.99
CA SER A 244 8.77 61.88 14.21
C SER A 244 9.90 61.72 15.25
N GLY A 245 11.16 61.89 14.85
CA GLY A 245 12.32 62.05 15.74
C GLY A 245 13.04 60.78 16.18
N ASN A 246 12.45 59.59 16.00
CA ASN A 246 13.09 58.31 16.32
C ASN A 246 13.63 57.64 15.05
N TYR A 247 14.94 57.34 15.02
CA TYR A 247 15.61 56.71 13.88
C TYR A 247 16.44 55.50 14.28
N ARG A 248 16.42 54.45 13.45
CA ARG A 248 17.42 53.37 13.46
C ARG A 248 18.39 53.57 12.29
N ALA A 249 19.69 53.53 12.59
CA ALA A 249 20.75 53.68 11.60
C ALA A 249 21.28 52.32 11.14
N PHE A 250 21.44 52.14 9.83
CA PHE A 250 22.06 50.97 9.21
C PHE A 250 23.12 51.42 8.19
N ARG A 251 24.05 50.53 7.83
CA ARG A 251 25.05 50.86 6.80
C ARG A 251 24.39 51.07 5.43
N ASN A 252 23.64 50.08 4.97
CA ASN A 252 22.92 50.05 3.68
C ASN A 252 21.70 49.08 3.80
N PRO A 253 20.87 48.92 2.76
CA PRO A 253 19.71 48.02 2.81
C PRO A 253 20.05 46.55 3.08
N VAL A 254 21.22 46.08 2.61
CA VAL A 254 21.69 44.70 2.86
C VAL A 254 21.98 44.50 4.34
N HIS A 255 22.72 45.42 4.96
CA HIS A 255 23.01 45.42 6.40
C HIS A 255 21.74 45.51 7.25
N GLN A 256 20.71 46.24 6.79
CA GLN A 256 19.41 46.25 7.46
C GLN A 256 18.75 44.86 7.45
N GLN A 257 18.77 44.15 6.32
CA GLN A 257 18.25 42.78 6.25
C GLN A 257 19.04 41.81 7.11
N GLU A 258 20.37 41.95 7.17
CA GLU A 258 21.24 41.13 8.02
C GLU A 258 20.93 41.35 9.51
N VAL A 259 20.79 42.61 9.94
CA VAL A 259 20.41 42.93 11.32
C VAL A 259 19.03 42.37 11.65
N TYR A 260 18.04 42.51 10.77
CA TYR A 260 16.72 41.91 11.02
C TYR A 260 16.74 40.39 11.07
N LYS A 261 17.51 39.72 10.20
CA LYS A 261 17.68 38.27 10.27
C LYS A 261 18.34 37.84 11.58
N ALA A 262 19.34 38.60 12.04
CA ALA A 262 20.02 38.34 13.31
C ALA A 262 19.09 38.57 14.51
N GLU A 263 18.34 39.68 14.55
CA GLU A 263 17.37 39.99 15.60
C GLU A 263 16.26 38.92 15.66
N LEU A 264 15.72 38.52 14.50
CA LEU A 264 14.72 37.45 14.41
C LEU A 264 15.27 36.10 14.92
N LYS A 265 16.51 35.76 14.55
CA LYS A 265 17.19 34.56 15.04
C LYS A 265 17.40 34.60 16.56
N SER A 266 17.75 35.77 17.11
CA SER A 266 17.90 35.97 18.55
C SER A 266 16.56 35.74 19.26
N GLN A 267 15.48 36.39 18.81
CA GLN A 267 14.15 36.24 19.43
C GLN A 267 13.64 34.81 19.38
N ARG A 268 13.88 34.10 18.27
CA ARG A 268 13.57 32.67 18.17
C ARG A 268 14.34 31.84 19.20
N THR A 269 15.63 32.11 19.37
CA THR A 269 16.47 31.40 20.36
C THR A 269 16.02 31.71 21.78
N GLU A 270 15.84 32.98 22.12
CA GLU A 270 15.39 33.45 23.44
C GLU A 270 14.02 32.89 23.82
N SER A 271 13.12 32.68 22.84
CA SER A 271 11.81 32.07 23.08
C SER A 271 11.91 30.63 23.59
N TRP A 272 12.96 29.91 23.20
CA TRP A 272 13.22 28.53 23.63
C TRP A 272 14.06 28.46 24.91
N ASP A 273 14.96 29.42 25.13
CA ASP A 273 15.92 29.39 26.25
C ASP A 273 15.27 29.26 27.64
N LYS A 274 14.04 29.75 27.81
CA LYS A 274 13.27 29.56 29.05
C LYS A 274 12.95 28.09 29.35
N TYR A 275 12.82 27.28 28.31
CA TYR A 275 12.40 25.88 28.39
C TYR A 275 13.58 24.91 28.27
N ALA A 276 14.65 25.31 27.59
CA ALA A 276 15.83 24.47 27.34
C ALA A 276 16.41 23.79 28.60
N PRO A 277 16.51 24.43 29.79
CA PRO A 277 17.05 23.79 30.98
C PRO A 277 16.23 22.61 31.54
N TYR A 278 14.95 22.48 31.15
CA TYR A 278 14.08 21.41 31.61
C TYR A 278 14.19 20.13 30.76
N ILE A 279 15.01 20.14 29.71
CA ILE A 279 15.13 19.05 28.75
C ILE A 279 16.59 18.62 28.67
N ASP A 280 16.83 17.32 28.83
CA ASP A 280 18.12 16.72 28.51
C ASP A 280 18.26 16.59 26.99
N GLU A 281 18.83 17.63 26.37
CA GLU A 281 18.99 17.70 24.92
C GLU A 281 20.01 16.67 24.40
N ASP A 282 21.05 16.35 25.19
CA ASP A 282 22.06 15.36 24.80
C ASP A 282 21.44 13.96 24.75
N MET A 283 20.63 13.60 25.75
CA MET A 283 19.87 12.36 25.76
C MET A 283 18.89 12.29 24.59
N ARG A 284 18.16 13.40 24.31
CA ARG A 284 17.23 13.48 23.18
C ARG A 284 17.96 13.27 21.84
N GLN A 285 19.08 13.94 21.62
CA GLN A 285 19.85 13.82 20.38
C GLN A 285 20.50 12.44 20.25
N ALA A 286 20.99 11.85 21.34
CA ALA A 286 21.53 10.49 21.34
C ALA A 286 20.45 9.46 20.95
N PHE A 287 19.23 9.58 21.49
CA PHE A 287 18.10 8.76 21.10
C PHE A 287 17.75 8.95 19.61
N LEU A 288 17.58 10.19 19.15
CA LEU A 288 17.24 10.48 17.76
C LEU A 288 18.32 9.97 16.78
N LYS A 289 19.60 10.02 17.16
CA LYS A 289 20.70 9.46 16.37
C LYS A 289 20.59 7.94 16.23
N ARG A 290 20.28 7.23 17.33
CA ARG A 290 20.05 5.78 17.30
C ARG A 290 18.84 5.42 16.44
N TYR A 291 17.71 6.13 16.64
CA TYR A 291 16.51 5.95 15.83
C TYR A 291 16.80 6.13 14.33
N ARG A 292 17.50 7.22 13.93
CA ARG A 292 17.89 7.45 12.53
C ARG A 292 18.75 6.33 11.97
N ALA A 293 19.69 5.80 12.75
CA ALA A 293 20.51 4.68 12.32
C ALA A 293 19.69 3.40 12.09
N GLU A 294 18.66 3.12 12.90
CA GLU A 294 17.76 1.98 12.67
C GLU A 294 16.85 2.20 11.45
N VAL A 295 16.36 3.42 11.23
CA VAL A 295 15.61 3.79 10.02
C VAL A 295 16.48 3.60 8.77
N GLU A 296 17.72 4.11 8.78
CA GLU A 296 18.65 3.97 7.65
C GLU A 296 18.94 2.49 7.32
N LYS A 297 19.06 1.63 8.32
CA LYS A 297 19.21 0.17 8.10
C LYS A 297 17.96 -0.44 7.47
N ALA A 298 16.78 -0.11 7.99
CA ALA A 298 15.51 -0.61 7.47
C ALA A 298 15.27 -0.15 6.02
N ASP A 299 15.59 1.10 5.70
CA ASP A 299 15.48 1.67 4.36
C ASP A 299 16.51 1.06 3.40
N ALA A 300 17.76 0.87 3.83
CA ALA A 300 18.77 0.21 3.02
C ALA A 300 18.37 -1.23 2.67
N ALA A 301 17.86 -1.99 3.65
CA ALA A 301 17.34 -3.33 3.40
C ALA A 301 16.12 -3.29 2.46
N ARG A 302 15.17 -2.36 2.66
CA ARG A 302 14.02 -2.19 1.78
C ARG A 302 14.42 -1.92 0.33
N ASN A 303 15.37 -1.02 0.14
CA ASN A 303 15.88 -0.64 -1.18
C ASN A 303 16.57 -1.81 -1.89
N ALA A 304 17.39 -2.57 -1.17
CA ALA A 304 18.06 -3.75 -1.72
C ALA A 304 17.07 -4.83 -2.21
N ARG A 305 15.89 -4.92 -1.59
CA ARG A 305 14.83 -5.90 -1.90
C ARG A 305 13.86 -5.43 -2.98
N THR A 306 13.93 -4.16 -3.38
CA THR A 306 12.90 -3.54 -4.25
C THR A 306 12.96 -4.04 -5.69
N ALA A 307 14.16 -4.29 -6.24
CA ALA A 307 14.30 -4.61 -7.66
C ALA A 307 13.53 -5.87 -8.07
N ASP A 308 13.63 -6.95 -7.28
CA ASP A 308 12.95 -8.22 -7.57
C ASP A 308 11.43 -8.08 -7.49
N HIS A 309 10.95 -7.36 -6.48
CA HIS A 309 9.52 -7.04 -6.34
C HIS A 309 8.98 -6.29 -7.56
N LEU A 310 9.66 -5.21 -7.99
CA LEU A 310 9.22 -4.41 -9.13
C LEU A 310 9.31 -5.17 -10.46
N LEU A 311 10.29 -6.07 -10.61
CA LEU A 311 10.42 -6.92 -11.80
C LEU A 311 9.19 -7.82 -11.94
N TRP A 312 8.81 -8.52 -10.86
CA TRP A 312 7.63 -9.39 -10.85
C TRP A 312 6.32 -8.61 -10.95
N LEU A 313 6.24 -7.43 -10.33
CA LEU A 313 5.07 -6.54 -10.42
C LEU A 313 4.78 -6.08 -11.86
N GLN A 314 5.79 -6.08 -12.73
CA GLN A 314 5.67 -5.73 -14.16
C GLN A 314 5.67 -6.96 -15.08
N SER A 315 5.61 -8.17 -14.52
CA SER A 315 5.72 -9.41 -15.30
C SER A 315 4.42 -9.73 -16.05
N GLU A 316 4.55 -10.32 -17.22
CA GLU A 316 3.39 -10.81 -17.99
C GLU A 316 2.64 -11.91 -17.22
N GLN A 317 3.34 -12.73 -16.43
CA GLN A 317 2.76 -13.76 -15.58
C GLN A 317 1.81 -13.17 -14.54
N LEU A 318 2.19 -12.05 -13.90
CA LEU A 318 1.29 -11.34 -12.99
C LEU A 318 0.07 -10.79 -13.76
N LEU A 319 0.28 -10.17 -14.92
CA LEU A 319 -0.83 -9.62 -15.69
C LEU A 319 -1.83 -10.71 -16.11
N GLN A 320 -1.36 -11.90 -16.48
CA GLN A 320 -2.20 -13.07 -16.76
C GLN A 320 -2.98 -13.54 -15.53
N ALA A 321 -2.35 -13.56 -14.34
CA ALA A 321 -3.06 -13.87 -13.10
C ALA A 321 -4.13 -12.81 -12.76
N LEU A 322 -3.85 -11.53 -13.02
CA LEU A 322 -4.81 -10.44 -12.81
C LEU A 322 -5.96 -10.44 -13.83
N ASP A 323 -5.79 -11.07 -15.00
CA ASP A 323 -6.84 -11.21 -16.01
C ASP A 323 -7.91 -12.26 -15.63
N LEU A 324 -7.68 -13.03 -14.57
CA LEU A 324 -8.68 -13.95 -13.99
C LEU A 324 -9.80 -13.23 -13.24
N PHE A 325 -9.57 -12.01 -12.79
CA PHE A 325 -10.59 -11.22 -12.11
C PHE A 325 -11.60 -10.69 -13.13
N ASP A 326 -12.87 -11.03 -12.95
CA ASP A 326 -13.93 -10.66 -13.89
C ASP A 326 -14.19 -9.15 -13.86
N ARG A 327 -13.89 -8.49 -14.98
CA ARG A 327 -13.95 -7.03 -15.16
C ARG A 327 -15.37 -6.45 -15.21
N ASN A 328 -16.38 -7.31 -15.07
CA ASN A 328 -17.80 -6.95 -15.09
C ASN A 328 -18.52 -7.36 -13.79
N ASP A 329 -17.80 -7.88 -12.80
CA ASP A 329 -18.37 -8.37 -11.54
C ASP A 329 -17.90 -7.54 -10.34
N THR A 330 -18.84 -7.11 -9.50
CA THR A 330 -18.53 -6.21 -8.38
C THR A 330 -17.83 -6.92 -7.22
N GLU A 331 -18.09 -8.22 -7.03
CA GLU A 331 -17.38 -9.01 -6.01
C GLU A 331 -15.92 -9.20 -6.42
N GLN A 332 -15.68 -9.54 -7.69
CA GLN A 332 -14.33 -9.65 -8.24
C GLN A 332 -13.55 -8.34 -8.23
N ALA A 333 -14.22 -7.20 -8.36
CA ALA A 333 -13.59 -5.89 -8.20
C ALA A 333 -12.98 -5.69 -6.80
N LEU A 334 -13.71 -6.07 -5.74
CA LEU A 334 -13.22 -5.99 -4.35
C LEU A 334 -12.09 -6.99 -4.09
N LEU A 335 -12.24 -8.22 -4.60
CA LEU A 335 -11.22 -9.27 -4.50
C LEU A 335 -9.93 -8.87 -5.23
N PHE A 336 -10.05 -8.22 -6.38
CA PHE A 336 -8.91 -7.68 -7.12
C PHE A 336 -8.17 -6.61 -6.31
N GLU A 337 -8.89 -5.64 -5.74
CA GLU A 337 -8.29 -4.59 -4.91
C GLU A 337 -7.54 -5.16 -3.70
N ASP A 338 -8.10 -6.18 -3.07
CA ASP A 338 -7.45 -6.86 -1.94
C ASP A 338 -6.12 -7.49 -2.35
N GLN A 339 -6.14 -8.28 -3.42
CA GLN A 339 -4.98 -9.02 -3.87
C GLN A 339 -3.89 -8.09 -4.42
N LEU A 340 -4.29 -7.07 -5.20
CA LEU A 340 -3.36 -6.07 -5.71
C LEU A 340 -2.83 -5.16 -4.59
N GLY A 341 -3.64 -4.85 -3.59
CA GLY A 341 -3.22 -4.10 -2.42
C GLY A 341 -2.09 -4.78 -1.65
N LYS A 342 -2.19 -6.09 -1.42
CA LYS A 342 -1.10 -6.90 -0.83
C LYS A 342 0.15 -6.89 -1.71
N ALA A 343 0.00 -6.90 -3.03
CA ALA A 343 1.10 -6.86 -3.99
C ALA A 343 1.81 -5.49 -4.04
N MET A 344 1.13 -4.39 -3.73
CA MET A 344 1.65 -3.03 -3.90
C MET A 344 1.94 -2.28 -2.59
N VAL A 345 1.41 -2.75 -1.45
CA VAL A 345 1.46 -1.98 -0.19
C VAL A 345 2.87 -1.49 0.15
N GLY A 346 2.99 -0.18 0.40
CA GLY A 346 4.23 0.45 0.85
C GLY A 346 5.32 0.58 -0.21
N MET A 347 5.04 0.29 -1.49
CA MET A 347 6.06 0.40 -2.55
C MET A 347 6.51 1.85 -2.78
N ASN A 348 5.66 2.83 -2.46
CA ASN A 348 5.99 4.25 -2.45
C ASN A 348 7.01 4.63 -1.36
N ALA A 349 7.39 3.72 -0.47
CA ALA A 349 8.42 3.96 0.54
C ALA A 349 9.86 3.85 -0.01
N THR A 350 10.04 3.54 -1.30
CA THR A 350 11.36 3.53 -1.95
C THR A 350 11.34 4.42 -3.18
N GLU A 351 12.50 4.98 -3.54
CA GLU A 351 12.63 5.86 -4.70
C GLU A 351 12.22 5.15 -6.00
N ALA A 352 12.66 3.91 -6.19
CA ALA A 352 12.33 3.13 -7.39
C ALA A 352 10.82 2.79 -7.47
N GLY A 353 10.20 2.44 -6.34
CA GLY A 353 8.76 2.14 -6.30
C GLY A 353 7.92 3.40 -6.52
N GLN A 354 8.31 4.53 -5.91
CA GLN A 354 7.68 5.82 -6.16
C GLN A 354 7.83 6.24 -7.63
N ALA A 355 9.03 6.12 -8.22
CA ALA A 355 9.26 6.44 -9.63
C ALA A 355 8.39 5.59 -10.57
N LEU A 356 8.15 4.32 -10.24
CA LEU A 356 7.23 3.47 -11.00
C LEU A 356 5.78 3.98 -10.92
N LEU A 357 5.29 4.30 -9.72
CA LEU A 357 3.95 4.86 -9.53
C LEU A 357 3.77 6.20 -10.26
N GLU A 358 4.78 7.06 -10.25
CA GLU A 358 4.78 8.31 -11.01
C GLU A 358 4.71 8.07 -12.51
N ARG A 359 5.52 7.14 -13.02
CA ARG A 359 5.52 6.77 -14.45
C ARG A 359 4.17 6.23 -14.89
N TRP A 360 3.56 5.35 -14.10
CA TRP A 360 2.23 4.82 -14.37
C TRP A 360 1.16 5.90 -14.32
N ARG A 361 1.22 6.80 -13.35
CA ARG A 361 0.28 7.94 -13.26
C ARG A 361 0.41 8.89 -14.46
N ASP A 362 1.63 9.13 -14.94
CA ASP A 362 1.89 10.00 -16.09
C ASP A 362 1.67 9.30 -17.45
N ALA A 363 1.40 7.99 -17.46
CA ALA A 363 1.05 7.22 -18.65
C ALA A 363 -0.48 7.07 -18.82
N ASP A 364 -0.89 6.78 -20.05
CA ASP A 364 -2.27 6.40 -20.36
C ASP A 364 -2.67 5.09 -19.69
N ILE A 365 -3.98 4.84 -19.64
CA ILE A 365 -4.55 3.61 -19.09
C ILE A 365 -4.26 2.46 -20.03
N SER A 366 -3.74 1.38 -19.47
CA SER A 366 -3.42 0.15 -20.19
C SER A 366 -3.47 -1.04 -19.23
N ARG A 367 -3.45 -2.26 -19.79
CA ARG A 367 -3.48 -3.52 -19.04
C ARG A 367 -2.36 -3.63 -18.01
N ASP A 368 -1.17 -3.14 -18.37
CA ASP A 368 0.07 -3.14 -17.59
C ASP A 368 0.20 -1.93 -16.64
N ASN A 369 -0.69 -0.93 -16.77
CA ASN A 369 -0.74 0.21 -15.88
C ASN A 369 -1.58 -0.11 -14.64
N LEU A 370 -0.95 -0.76 -13.67
CA LEU A 370 -1.61 -1.19 -12.43
C LEU A 370 -2.09 -0.02 -11.55
N TYR A 371 -1.56 1.19 -11.73
CA TYR A 371 -2.02 2.38 -11.01
C TYR A 371 -3.47 2.73 -11.39
N TRP A 372 -3.74 2.87 -12.69
CA TRP A 372 -5.10 3.21 -13.16
C TRP A 372 -6.05 2.02 -13.05
N ARG A 373 -5.56 0.80 -13.31
CA ARG A 373 -6.34 -0.43 -13.15
C ARG A 373 -6.80 -0.64 -11.70
N ALA A 374 -5.93 -0.33 -10.72
CA ALA A 374 -6.27 -0.31 -9.30
C ALA A 374 -7.39 0.70 -8.98
N LEU A 375 -7.22 1.96 -9.40
CA LEU A 375 -8.23 2.99 -9.16
C LEU A 375 -9.57 2.67 -9.84
N ALA A 376 -9.55 1.99 -10.98
CA ALA A 376 -10.76 1.52 -11.64
C ALA A 376 -11.32 0.19 -11.08
N GLN A 377 -10.73 -0.37 -10.02
CA GLN A 377 -11.10 -1.69 -9.45
C GLN A 377 -11.11 -2.83 -10.47
N ASN A 378 -10.28 -2.74 -11.52
CA ASN A 378 -10.26 -3.67 -12.66
C ASN A 378 -11.61 -3.76 -13.42
N GLN A 379 -12.54 -2.83 -13.22
CA GLN A 379 -13.84 -2.83 -13.88
C GLN A 379 -13.76 -2.10 -15.23
N GLU A 380 -14.19 -2.77 -16.29
CA GLU A 380 -14.15 -2.22 -17.66
C GLU A 380 -14.91 -0.88 -17.75
N ALA A 381 -16.09 -0.80 -17.15
CA ALA A 381 -16.89 0.42 -17.10
C ALA A 381 -16.20 1.56 -16.33
N ALA A 382 -15.43 1.27 -15.29
CA ALA A 382 -14.69 2.29 -14.56
C ALA A 382 -13.44 2.73 -15.32
N GLU A 383 -12.70 1.80 -15.93
CA GLU A 383 -11.53 2.11 -16.75
C GLU A 383 -11.88 3.03 -17.92
N GLU A 384 -13.02 2.81 -18.59
CA GLU A 384 -13.49 3.71 -19.65
C GLU A 384 -13.75 5.14 -19.16
N GLU A 385 -14.33 5.30 -17.98
CA GLU A 385 -14.62 6.61 -17.40
C GLU A 385 -13.34 7.28 -16.89
N VAL A 386 -12.41 6.52 -16.30
CA VAL A 386 -11.07 7.01 -15.94
C VAL A 386 -10.30 7.43 -17.20
N ALA A 387 -10.44 6.70 -18.32
CA ALA A 387 -9.79 7.04 -19.59
C ALA A 387 -10.28 8.38 -20.13
N LYS A 388 -11.61 8.60 -20.09
CA LYS A 388 -12.22 9.87 -20.48
C LYS A 388 -11.72 11.01 -19.60
N LEU A 389 -11.73 10.85 -18.28
CA LEU A 389 -11.20 11.85 -17.35
C LEU A 389 -9.71 12.14 -17.61
N TYR A 390 -8.92 11.11 -17.91
CA TYR A 390 -7.51 11.25 -18.22
C TYR A 390 -7.27 12.00 -19.54
N GLN A 391 -8.09 11.79 -20.56
CA GLN A 391 -8.03 12.55 -21.82
C GLN A 391 -8.45 14.02 -21.62
N GLU A 392 -9.44 14.26 -20.76
CA GLU A 392 -9.96 15.59 -20.43
C GLU A 392 -9.11 16.32 -19.35
N ARG A 393 -7.99 15.74 -18.90
CA ARG A 393 -7.20 16.21 -17.73
C ARG A 393 -6.77 17.68 -17.77
N SER A 394 -6.55 18.24 -18.96
CA SER A 394 -6.17 19.66 -19.14
C SER A 394 -7.32 20.62 -18.89
N MET A 395 -8.56 20.15 -19.03
CA MET A 395 -9.77 20.95 -18.85
C MET A 395 -10.31 20.90 -17.41
N LEU A 396 -9.81 19.96 -16.59
CA LEU A 396 -10.27 19.79 -15.21
C LEU A 396 -9.94 21.00 -14.31
N GLU A 397 -8.96 21.84 -14.69
CA GLU A 397 -8.60 23.07 -13.96
C GLU A 397 -9.73 24.10 -13.93
N ASP A 398 -10.49 24.15 -15.02
CA ASP A 398 -11.47 25.20 -15.26
C ASP A 398 -12.89 24.78 -14.86
N LEU A 399 -13.07 23.54 -14.40
CA LEU A 399 -14.37 23.04 -13.98
C LEU A 399 -14.70 23.52 -12.57
N ASP A 400 -15.92 24.04 -12.40
CA ASP A 400 -16.48 24.25 -11.07
C ASP A 400 -16.81 22.91 -10.39
N SER A 401 -17.07 22.98 -9.08
CA SER A 401 -17.33 21.78 -8.28
C SER A 401 -18.56 20.98 -8.76
N ALA A 402 -19.56 21.64 -9.36
CA ALA A 402 -20.77 20.97 -9.84
C ALA A 402 -20.50 20.23 -11.15
N ALA A 403 -19.76 20.84 -12.08
CA ALA A 403 -19.32 20.23 -13.31
C ALA A 403 -18.39 19.04 -13.05
N LEU A 404 -17.46 19.17 -12.10
CA LEU A 404 -16.60 18.06 -11.70
C LEU A 404 -17.40 16.89 -11.11
N GLN A 405 -18.39 17.17 -10.26
CA GLN A 405 -19.30 16.13 -9.73
C GLN A 405 -20.10 15.42 -10.83
N ASP A 406 -20.58 16.15 -11.84
CA ASP A 406 -21.28 15.56 -12.98
C ASP A 406 -20.37 14.62 -13.78
N ARG A 407 -19.10 15.02 -14.01
CA ARG A 407 -18.08 14.18 -14.65
C ARG A 407 -17.77 12.90 -13.86
N MET A 408 -17.84 12.96 -12.54
CA MET A 408 -17.59 11.83 -11.65
C MET A 408 -18.79 10.90 -11.47
N LYS A 409 -19.99 11.29 -11.90
CA LYS A 409 -21.25 10.61 -11.54
C LYS A 409 -21.27 9.13 -11.94
N LYS A 410 -20.79 8.80 -13.13
CA LYS A 410 -20.74 7.40 -13.60
C LYS A 410 -19.73 6.57 -12.81
N LEU A 411 -18.58 7.15 -12.51
CA LEU A 411 -17.54 6.50 -11.72
C LEU A 411 -18.02 6.28 -10.27
N ALA A 412 -18.69 7.26 -9.68
CA ALA A 412 -19.32 7.16 -8.37
C ALA A 412 -20.37 6.04 -8.30
N VAL A 413 -21.13 5.81 -9.37
CA VAL A 413 -22.09 4.68 -9.44
C VAL A 413 -21.38 3.32 -9.37
N VAL A 414 -20.19 3.19 -9.97
CA VAL A 414 -19.41 1.95 -9.87
C VAL A 414 -18.97 1.73 -8.43
N TYR A 415 -18.38 2.75 -7.79
CA TYR A 415 -17.93 2.66 -6.40
C TYR A 415 -19.08 2.47 -5.40
N ASP A 416 -20.23 3.12 -5.62
CA ASP A 416 -21.41 2.93 -4.77
C ASP A 416 -21.90 1.47 -4.76
N ARG A 417 -21.76 0.74 -5.87
CA ARG A 417 -22.07 -0.71 -5.91
C ARG A 417 -21.08 -1.52 -5.08
N ALA A 418 -19.79 -1.20 -5.18
CA ALA A 418 -18.74 -1.84 -4.38
C ALA A 418 -18.93 -1.57 -2.88
N HIS A 419 -19.25 -0.32 -2.49
CA HIS A 419 -19.59 0.06 -1.12
C HIS A 419 -20.81 -0.69 -0.60
N ALA A 420 -21.89 -0.73 -1.38
CA ALA A 420 -23.12 -1.43 -0.99
C ALA A 420 -22.86 -2.94 -0.78
N LEU A 421 -21.99 -3.55 -1.58
CA LEU A 421 -21.57 -4.94 -1.38
C LEU A 421 -20.77 -5.10 -0.08
N MET A 422 -19.83 -4.20 0.22
CA MET A 422 -19.09 -4.22 1.49
C MET A 422 -20.01 -4.08 2.71
N ASP A 423 -20.99 -3.17 2.65
CA ASP A 423 -21.99 -3.00 3.71
C ASP A 423 -22.80 -4.30 3.90
N ALA A 424 -23.25 -4.90 2.81
CA ALA A 424 -23.98 -6.16 2.84
C ALA A 424 -23.14 -7.33 3.39
N LEU A 425 -21.82 -7.33 3.17
CA LEU A 425 -20.90 -8.32 3.74
C LEU A 425 -20.69 -8.12 5.23
N ALA A 426 -20.63 -6.87 5.70
CA ALA A 426 -20.51 -6.56 7.12
C ALA A 426 -21.76 -6.98 7.92
N GLU A 427 -22.93 -6.98 7.27
CA GLU A 427 -24.22 -7.36 7.89
C GLU A 427 -24.54 -8.87 7.82
N ARG A 428 -23.79 -9.66 7.03
CA ARG A 428 -24.06 -11.09 6.79
C ARG A 428 -22.99 -12.03 7.37
N THR A 429 -23.36 -13.30 7.55
CA THR A 429 -22.44 -14.43 7.81
C THR A 429 -22.04 -15.19 6.53
N GLY A 430 -22.24 -14.62 5.34
CA GLY A 430 -21.92 -15.25 4.05
C GLY A 430 -21.51 -14.23 2.97
N GLY A 431 -20.67 -14.68 2.02
CA GLY A 431 -19.90 -13.86 1.07
C GLY A 431 -18.38 -13.94 1.35
N PRO A 432 -17.52 -13.23 0.60
CA PRO A 432 -16.08 -13.25 0.85
C PRO A 432 -15.74 -12.82 2.29
N PRO A 433 -14.79 -13.49 2.96
CA PRO A 433 -14.34 -13.14 4.31
C PRO A 433 -13.94 -11.66 4.46
N SER A 434 -14.15 -11.09 5.66
CA SER A 434 -13.76 -9.69 5.94
C SER A 434 -12.25 -9.41 5.80
N SER A 435 -11.41 -10.45 5.81
CA SER A 435 -9.99 -10.36 5.50
C SER A 435 -9.70 -9.89 4.08
N TYR A 436 -10.65 -10.02 3.15
CA TYR A 436 -10.56 -9.52 1.77
C TYR A 436 -10.81 -8.01 1.66
N LEU A 437 -10.92 -7.28 2.78
CA LEU A 437 -11.09 -5.82 2.80
C LEU A 437 -9.80 -5.08 3.16
N VAL A 438 -8.79 -5.79 3.64
CA VAL A 438 -7.55 -5.22 4.16
C VAL A 438 -6.68 -4.69 3.02
N GLY A 439 -6.52 -5.46 1.94
CA GLY A 439 -5.66 -5.07 0.83
C GLY A 439 -6.16 -3.81 0.11
N GLY A 440 -7.46 -3.66 -0.12
CA GLY A 440 -8.01 -2.47 -0.75
C GLY A 440 -7.70 -1.17 0.03
N ALA A 441 -7.74 -1.22 1.37
CA ALA A 441 -7.35 -0.09 2.20
C ALA A 441 -5.86 0.25 2.06
N MET A 442 -5.01 -0.78 2.05
CA MET A 442 -3.56 -0.63 1.86
C MET A 442 -3.22 -0.06 0.47
N LEU A 443 -3.98 -0.46 -0.55
CA LEU A 443 -3.84 0.03 -1.92
C LEU A 443 -4.14 1.52 -1.99
N ILE A 444 -5.31 1.96 -1.51
CA ILE A 444 -5.70 3.38 -1.48
C ILE A 444 -4.67 4.21 -0.71
N ASN A 445 -4.20 3.72 0.45
CA ASN A 445 -3.16 4.40 1.21
C ASN A 445 -1.83 4.52 0.44
N THR A 446 -1.42 3.48 -0.27
CA THR A 446 -0.18 3.48 -1.07
C THR A 446 -0.29 4.46 -2.24
N LEU A 447 -1.37 4.40 -3.01
CA LEU A 447 -1.59 5.27 -4.16
C LEU A 447 -1.80 6.73 -3.74
N GLY A 448 -2.56 6.96 -2.67
CA GLY A 448 -2.80 8.26 -2.07
C GLY A 448 -1.50 8.89 -1.54
N ASN A 449 -0.74 8.17 -0.71
CA ASN A 449 0.53 8.69 -0.20
C ASN A 449 1.54 8.98 -1.32
N SER A 450 1.58 8.15 -2.38
CA SER A 450 2.43 8.39 -3.55
C SER A 450 2.13 9.74 -4.23
N LEU A 451 0.87 10.19 -4.22
CA LEU A 451 0.52 11.52 -4.76
C LEU A 451 1.14 12.63 -3.91
N PHE A 452 1.14 12.50 -2.59
CA PHE A 452 1.51 13.58 -1.66
C PHE A 452 2.97 13.57 -1.19
N GLN A 453 3.76 12.56 -1.55
CA GLN A 453 5.19 12.52 -1.20
C GLN A 453 6.01 13.64 -1.85
N ASN A 454 5.53 14.20 -2.96
CA ASN A 454 6.11 15.39 -3.58
C ASN A 454 5.56 16.67 -2.96
N LYS A 455 6.29 17.78 -3.08
CA LYS A 455 5.84 19.08 -2.55
C LYS A 455 4.42 19.38 -3.07
N PRO A 456 3.44 19.75 -2.21
CA PRO A 456 2.05 19.94 -2.61
C PRO A 456 1.89 20.85 -3.83
N ALA A 457 2.67 21.93 -3.93
CA ALA A 457 2.67 22.79 -5.11
C ALA A 457 2.99 22.04 -6.42
N THR A 458 3.99 21.16 -6.41
CA THR A 458 4.41 20.37 -7.59
C THR A 458 3.42 19.24 -7.92
N VAL A 459 2.70 18.72 -6.92
CA VAL A 459 1.65 17.71 -7.10
C VAL A 459 0.47 18.31 -7.88
N LEU A 460 0.14 19.57 -7.59
CA LEU A 460 -0.99 20.29 -8.18
C LEU A 460 -0.72 20.83 -9.59
N ASP A 461 0.54 20.86 -10.01
CA ASP A 461 0.95 21.29 -11.34
C ASP A 461 0.75 20.19 -12.41
N LYS A 462 0.58 18.92 -12.01
CA LYS A 462 0.40 17.79 -12.95
C LYS A 462 -1.08 17.45 -13.13
N ALA A 463 -1.56 17.54 -14.38
CA ALA A 463 -2.93 17.18 -14.74
C ALA A 463 -3.28 15.71 -14.42
N SER A 464 -2.33 14.79 -14.55
CA SER A 464 -2.47 13.37 -14.17
C SER A 464 -2.74 13.18 -12.67
N SER A 465 -2.06 13.96 -11.81
CA SER A 465 -2.28 13.95 -10.36
C SER A 465 -3.68 14.43 -10.01
N ARG A 466 -4.23 15.43 -10.72
CA ARG A 466 -5.60 15.89 -10.48
C ARG A 466 -6.63 14.82 -10.81
N VAL A 467 -6.45 14.11 -11.92
CA VAL A 467 -7.31 12.96 -12.27
C VAL A 467 -7.29 11.90 -11.16
N ALA A 468 -6.09 11.51 -10.70
CA ALA A 468 -5.95 10.55 -9.60
C ALA A 468 -6.65 11.01 -8.32
N MET A 469 -6.48 12.28 -7.96
CA MET A 469 -7.13 12.90 -6.80
C MET A 469 -8.65 12.91 -6.92
N THR A 470 -9.18 13.28 -8.09
CA THR A 470 -10.61 13.24 -8.39
C THR A 470 -11.17 11.83 -8.21
N ILE A 471 -10.46 10.82 -8.72
CA ILE A 471 -10.89 9.42 -8.64
C ILE A 471 -10.87 8.91 -7.21
N LEU A 472 -9.78 9.16 -6.48
CA LEU A 472 -9.68 8.84 -5.06
C LEU A 472 -10.84 9.49 -4.29
N HIS A 473 -11.15 10.76 -4.56
CA HIS A 473 -12.29 11.44 -3.94
C HIS A 473 -13.63 10.75 -4.26
N SER A 474 -13.88 10.32 -5.51
CA SER A 474 -15.10 9.54 -5.82
C SER A 474 -15.14 8.19 -5.12
N GLN A 475 -14.00 7.53 -4.95
CA GLN A 475 -13.93 6.27 -4.19
C GLN A 475 -14.29 6.47 -2.71
N LEU A 476 -14.17 7.68 -2.15
CA LEU A 476 -14.59 7.93 -0.77
C LEU A 476 -16.12 8.06 -0.60
N GLY A 477 -16.85 8.23 -1.71
CA GLY A 477 -18.32 8.15 -1.74
C GLY A 477 -19.03 9.00 -0.67
N ARG A 478 -19.94 8.36 0.08
CA ARG A 478 -20.72 9.01 1.16
C ARG A 478 -19.91 9.30 2.42
N HIS A 479 -18.79 8.63 2.64
CA HIS A 479 -17.92 8.89 3.80
C HIS A 479 -17.18 10.23 3.71
N ALA A 480 -17.14 10.83 2.52
CA ALA A 480 -16.73 12.23 2.36
C ALA A 480 -17.74 13.23 2.98
N LYS A 481 -18.99 12.83 3.26
CA LYS A 481 -20.07 13.71 3.77
C LYS A 481 -20.15 13.79 5.30
N ASP A 482 -19.75 12.74 6.00
CA ASP A 482 -19.75 12.69 7.48
C ASP A 482 -18.50 13.36 8.10
N ILE A 483 -17.58 13.83 7.27
CA ILE A 483 -16.42 14.62 7.66
C ILE A 483 -16.83 16.09 7.59
N HIS A 484 -17.17 16.66 8.75
CA HIS A 484 -17.37 18.10 8.86
C HIS A 484 -16.02 18.81 8.77
N PHE A 485 -15.73 19.25 7.55
CA PHE A 485 -14.64 20.13 7.15
C PHE A 485 -14.64 21.41 7.99
N GLU A 486 -13.67 21.61 8.89
CA GLU A 486 -13.36 22.94 9.41
C GLU A 486 -12.55 23.75 8.37
N THR A 487 -13.14 24.00 7.19
CA THR A 487 -12.68 25.10 6.35
C THR A 487 -13.07 26.40 7.05
N ARG A 488 -12.12 27.07 7.70
CA ARG A 488 -12.38 28.39 8.29
C ARG A 488 -12.43 29.45 7.18
N GLY A 489 -13.51 29.46 6.42
CA GLY A 489 -13.88 30.53 5.48
C GLY A 489 -12.98 30.67 4.25
N GLY A 490 -12.62 29.56 3.59
CA GLY A 490 -11.90 29.61 2.30
C GLY A 490 -10.44 30.08 2.39
N LYS A 491 -9.77 29.86 3.52
CA LYS A 491 -8.33 30.10 3.69
C LYS A 491 -7.62 28.78 4.03
N PRO A 492 -6.40 28.55 3.51
CA PRO A 492 -5.63 27.35 3.80
C PRO A 492 -5.45 27.18 5.32
N LEU A 493 -5.53 25.92 5.77
CA LEU A 493 -5.31 25.54 7.17
C LEU A 493 -3.98 26.12 7.67
N SER A 494 -3.97 26.64 8.90
CA SER A 494 -2.72 27.10 9.52
C SER A 494 -1.73 25.92 9.59
N ARG A 495 -0.43 26.16 9.39
CA ARG A 495 0.60 25.10 9.44
C ARG A 495 0.54 24.24 10.72
N GLY A 496 0.09 24.81 11.84
CA GLY A 496 -0.14 24.10 13.09
C GLY A 496 -1.34 23.15 13.09
N ALA A 497 -2.36 23.42 12.27
CA ALA A 497 -3.46 22.49 12.02
C ALA A 497 -2.96 21.33 11.14
N THR A 498 -2.27 21.60 10.03
CA THR A 498 -1.64 20.57 9.17
C THR A 498 -0.75 19.61 9.97
N ALA A 499 0.10 20.14 10.86
CA ALA A 499 0.98 19.34 11.71
C ALA A 499 0.25 18.57 12.84
N ARG A 500 -0.95 18.98 13.26
CA ARG A 500 -1.80 18.19 14.17
C ARG A 500 -2.47 17.05 13.43
N ILE A 501 -2.87 17.29 12.20
CA ILE A 501 -3.56 16.29 11.41
C ILE A 501 -2.56 15.23 10.90
N ASP A 502 -1.33 15.61 10.50
CA ASP A 502 -0.24 14.66 10.24
C ASP A 502 0.07 13.76 11.44
N ARG A 503 -0.02 14.30 12.67
CA ARG A 503 0.15 13.52 13.90
C ARG A 503 -1.01 12.56 14.18
N ALA A 504 -2.24 12.99 13.92
CA ALA A 504 -3.42 12.12 14.05
C ALA A 504 -3.40 11.00 13.00
N ALA A 505 -3.01 11.33 11.77
CA ALA A 505 -2.80 10.40 10.66
C ALA A 505 -1.70 9.36 10.94
N THR A 506 -0.58 9.77 11.54
CA THR A 506 0.53 8.86 11.87
C THR A 506 0.17 7.95 13.05
N ARG A 507 -0.50 8.47 14.09
CA ARG A 507 -0.98 7.66 15.22
C ARG A 507 -2.08 6.69 14.82
N SER A 508 -3.04 7.13 14.00
CA SER A 508 -4.08 6.25 13.47
C SER A 508 -3.49 5.13 12.61
N PHE A 509 -2.42 5.41 11.84
CA PHE A 509 -1.71 4.38 11.08
C PHE A 509 -0.97 3.37 11.97
N ASP A 510 -0.28 3.84 13.02
CA ASP A 510 0.37 2.97 14.01
C ASP A 510 -0.67 2.13 14.80
N ASP A 511 -1.79 2.73 15.19
CA ASP A 511 -2.90 2.06 15.87
C ASP A 511 -3.63 1.06 14.95
N ALA A 512 -3.66 1.30 13.63
CA ALA A 512 -4.21 0.38 12.62
C ALA A 512 -3.36 -0.87 12.43
N LEU A 513 -2.03 -0.68 12.45
CA LEU A 513 -1.05 -1.76 12.37
C LEU A 513 -0.98 -2.55 13.69
N GLN A 514 -1.23 -1.90 14.83
CA GLN A 514 -1.31 -2.55 16.15
C GLN A 514 -2.67 -3.21 16.45
N GLY A 515 -3.74 -2.72 15.83
CA GLY A 515 -5.13 -3.13 16.07
C GLY A 515 -5.52 -4.44 15.40
N GLY A 516 -4.94 -5.56 15.86
CA GLY A 516 -5.40 -6.88 15.51
C GLY A 516 -6.91 -7.06 15.74
N SER A 517 -7.65 -7.32 14.65
CA SER A 517 -8.97 -7.94 14.59
C SER A 517 -10.25 -7.18 15.05
N ARG A 518 -10.21 -6.03 15.73
CA ARG A 518 -11.47 -5.34 16.12
C ARG A 518 -11.38 -3.80 16.20
N GLY A 519 -11.69 -3.13 15.09
CA GLY A 519 -11.92 -1.67 15.01
C GLY A 519 -12.45 -1.26 13.62
N PRO A 520 -13.19 -0.14 13.47
CA PRO A 520 -13.91 0.21 12.24
C PRO A 520 -12.95 0.66 11.13
N MET A 521 -12.44 -0.32 10.39
CA MET A 521 -11.49 -0.21 9.28
C MET A 521 -11.90 0.78 8.17
N THR A 522 -13.18 1.13 8.06
CA THR A 522 -13.68 2.08 7.05
C THR A 522 -13.29 3.52 7.35
N GLU A 523 -13.28 3.95 8.62
CA GLU A 523 -12.87 5.31 9.03
C GLU A 523 -11.35 5.54 8.87
N MET A 524 -10.56 4.46 8.94
CA MET A 524 -9.10 4.45 8.74
C MET A 524 -8.65 4.57 7.27
N ARG A 525 -9.44 4.06 6.31
CA ARG A 525 -9.18 4.19 4.86
C ARG A 525 -9.05 5.66 4.42
N LEU A 526 -9.65 6.54 5.20
CA LEU A 526 -10.05 7.89 4.82
C LEU A 526 -9.14 8.95 5.43
N GLY A 527 -8.62 8.76 6.64
CA GLY A 527 -7.98 9.81 7.45
C GLY A 527 -6.69 10.43 6.90
N LYS A 528 -5.87 9.75 6.09
CA LYS A 528 -4.65 10.36 5.49
C LYS A 528 -4.92 11.07 4.16
N VAL A 529 -5.74 10.45 3.31
CA VAL A 529 -6.09 10.99 1.99
C VAL A 529 -7.03 12.19 2.12
N LEU A 530 -7.97 12.17 3.08
CA LEU A 530 -8.89 13.30 3.32
C LEU A 530 -8.20 14.54 3.86
N VAL A 531 -7.24 14.37 4.76
CA VAL A 531 -6.52 15.48 5.39
C VAL A 531 -5.68 16.26 4.39
N MET A 532 -5.23 15.59 3.33
CA MET A 532 -4.48 16.21 2.24
C MET A 532 -5.41 16.74 1.14
N LEU A 533 -6.58 16.13 0.91
CA LEU A 533 -7.67 16.70 0.10
C LEU A 533 -8.20 18.02 0.68
N GLU A 534 -8.13 18.21 2.00
CA GLU A 534 -8.51 19.45 2.72
C GLU A 534 -7.57 20.65 2.49
N LEU A 535 -6.42 20.46 1.83
CA LEU A 535 -5.51 21.55 1.44
C LEU A 535 -5.88 22.19 0.08
N TRP A 536 -6.99 21.77 -0.54
CA TRP A 536 -7.53 22.30 -1.79
C TRP A 536 -8.76 23.18 -1.60
#